data_AF-A0A7C7QI94-F1
#
_entry.id   AF-A0A7C7QI94-F1
#
_cell.length_a   1.000
_cell.length_b   1.000
_cell.length_c   1.000
_cell.angle_alpha   90.00
_cell.angle_beta   90.00
_cell.angle_gamma   90.00
#
_symmetry.space_group_name_H-M   'P 1'
#
loop_
_entity.id
_entity.type
_entity.pdbx_description
1 polymer ?
#
loop_
_entity_poly.entity_id
_entity_poly.type
_entity_poly.pdbx_seq_one_letter_code
_entity_poly.pdbx_strand_id
1 'polypeptide(L)'
;MRWWTDLVSLAPRNTPSFNPCSLWMMPSGRAYIPPEISIGYAFSKDQTYLDAAISSGLDIDEFAPRISFIVSSSVDFFESIAKIRARRRLWARILRVRYGANNPNSWRFRVYYPGSADRLGAIEPLNSIIRAAFQMLASVLGERECH
;
A
#
# COMPACT_ATOMS: atom_id res chain seq x y z
N MET A 1 6.25 18.49 -1.51
CA MET A 1 4.92 17.92 -1.85
C MET A 1 4.28 18.54 -3.10
N ARG A 2 4.60 19.78 -3.49
CA ARG A 2 3.97 20.50 -4.62
C ARG A 2 3.87 19.71 -5.95
N TRP A 3 4.96 19.11 -6.43
CA TRP A 3 4.90 18.33 -7.68
C TRP A 3 3.94 17.13 -7.62
N TRP A 4 3.85 16.50 -6.45
CA TRP A 4 2.94 15.38 -6.26
C TRP A 4 1.48 15.84 -6.24
N THR A 5 1.17 16.94 -5.53
CA THR A 5 -0.19 17.50 -5.52
C THR A 5 -0.63 17.96 -6.90
N ASP A 6 0.28 18.58 -7.67
CA ASP A 6 0.01 18.99 -9.06
C ASP A 6 -0.29 17.76 -9.93
N LEU A 7 0.49 16.69 -9.82
CA LEU A 7 0.27 15.45 -10.57
C LEU A 7 -1.08 14.80 -10.23
N VAL A 8 -1.42 14.74 -8.94
CA VAL A 8 -2.65 14.12 -8.45
C VAL A 8 -3.89 14.96 -8.77
N SER A 9 -3.74 16.28 -8.86
CA SER A 9 -4.77 17.21 -9.34
C SER A 9 -5.06 17.04 -10.84
N LEU A 10 -4.00 16.94 -11.65
CA LEU A 10 -4.11 16.94 -13.11
C LEU A 10 -4.47 15.58 -13.70
N ALA A 11 -3.98 14.49 -13.11
CA ALA A 11 -4.16 13.15 -13.67
C ALA A 11 -5.63 12.73 -13.84
N PRO A 12 -6.55 12.95 -12.87
CA PRO A 12 -7.95 12.60 -13.05
C PRO A 12 -8.63 13.35 -14.20
N ARG A 13 -8.20 14.59 -14.51
CA ARG A 13 -8.79 15.45 -15.55
C ARG A 13 -8.27 15.12 -16.94
N ASN A 14 -6.95 14.91 -17.07
CA ASN A 14 -6.30 14.76 -18.37
C ASN A 14 -6.08 13.29 -18.77
N THR A 15 -5.93 12.41 -17.79
CA THR A 15 -5.60 10.99 -18.00
C THR A 15 -6.37 10.12 -17.01
N PRO A 16 -7.70 9.99 -17.15
CA PRO A 16 -8.55 9.34 -16.15
C PRO A 16 -8.27 7.83 -15.96
N SER A 17 -7.53 7.17 -16.86
CA SER A 17 -7.08 5.78 -16.68
C SER A 17 -5.75 5.66 -15.93
N PHE A 18 -5.03 6.76 -15.74
CA PHE A 18 -3.70 6.77 -15.13
C PHE A 18 -3.79 6.79 -13.59
N ASN A 19 -2.95 5.99 -12.94
CA ASN A 19 -2.79 6.01 -11.49
C ASN A 19 -1.56 6.87 -11.15
N PRO A 20 -1.72 8.11 -10.66
CA PRO A 20 -0.63 9.06 -10.50
C PRO A 20 0.33 8.70 -9.36
N CYS A 21 -0.08 7.85 -8.42
CA CYS A 21 0.74 7.50 -7.29
C CYS A 21 0.49 6.07 -6.81
N SER A 22 1.60 5.36 -6.60
CA SER A 22 1.63 4.14 -5.81
C SER A 22 2.42 4.37 -4.52
N LEU A 23 1.74 4.35 -3.38
CA LEU A 23 2.35 4.57 -2.07
C LEU A 23 3.08 3.30 -1.63
N TRP A 24 4.40 3.43 -1.44
CA TRP A 24 5.21 2.29 -1.01
C TRP A 24 5.03 2.02 0.48
N MET A 25 4.59 0.81 0.80
CA MET A 25 4.52 0.31 2.17
C MET A 25 5.84 -0.34 2.54
N MET A 26 6.55 0.29 3.48
CA MET A 26 7.85 -0.19 3.94
C MET A 26 7.79 -1.67 4.37
N PRO A 27 8.68 -2.53 3.83
CA PRO A 27 8.87 -3.88 4.33
C PRO A 27 9.43 -3.83 5.75
N SER A 28 8.92 -4.66 6.67
CA SER A 28 9.47 -4.76 8.03
C SER A 28 10.93 -5.23 8.06
N GLY A 29 11.37 -6.04 7.08
CA GLY A 29 12.73 -6.62 7.09
C GLY A 29 13.83 -5.77 6.45
N ARG A 30 13.52 -4.87 5.50
CA ARG A 30 14.55 -4.16 4.73
C ARG A 30 15.25 -3.03 5.49
N ALA A 31 14.71 -2.62 6.64
CA ALA A 31 15.22 -1.52 7.47
C ALA A 31 15.25 -1.86 8.97
N TYR A 32 15.14 -3.13 9.36
CA TYR A 32 15.04 -3.58 10.77
C TYR A 32 13.90 -2.91 11.55
N ILE A 33 12.84 -2.50 10.86
CA ILE A 33 11.69 -1.85 11.49
C ILE A 33 10.74 -2.94 11.98
N PRO A 34 10.40 -2.98 13.28
CA PRO A 34 9.44 -3.93 13.80
C PRO A 34 8.13 -3.92 12.98
N PRO A 35 7.55 -5.09 12.69
CA PRO A 35 6.27 -5.27 12.01
C PRO A 35 5.19 -4.22 12.30
N GLU A 36 4.93 -3.97 13.58
CA GLU A 36 3.93 -3.06 14.09
C GLU A 36 4.26 -1.59 13.78
N ILE A 37 5.53 -1.21 13.88
CA ILE A 37 6.00 0.15 13.56
C ILE A 37 5.90 0.39 12.06
N SER A 38 6.17 -0.63 11.23
CA SER A 38 6.17 -0.49 9.77
C SER A 38 4.82 -0.01 9.23
N ILE A 39 3.70 -0.49 9.81
CA ILE A 39 2.34 -0.10 9.41
C ILE A 39 2.04 1.33 9.84
N GLY A 40 2.35 1.68 11.10
CA GLY A 40 2.13 3.02 11.64
C GLY A 40 2.91 4.08 10.87
N TYR A 41 4.20 3.81 10.62
CA TYR A 41 5.07 4.69 9.84
C TYR A 41 4.55 4.87 8.40
N ALA A 42 4.20 3.78 7.72
CA ALA A 42 3.68 3.84 6.35
C ALA A 42 2.42 4.71 6.27
N PHE A 43 1.43 4.46 7.14
CA PHE A 43 0.20 5.27 7.14
C PHE A 43 0.41 6.70 7.60
N SER A 44 1.38 6.98 8.47
CA SER A 44 1.72 8.36 8.84
C SER A 44 2.29 9.14 7.65
N LYS A 45 3.21 8.52 6.90
CA LYS A 45 3.72 9.07 5.64
C LYS A 45 2.59 9.29 4.64
N ASP A 46 1.73 8.30 4.45
CA ASP A 46 0.63 8.36 3.48
C ASP A 46 -0.37 9.46 3.83
N GLN A 47 -0.70 9.63 5.11
CA GLN A 47 -1.55 10.74 5.59
C GLN A 47 -0.92 12.10 5.29
N THR A 48 0.41 12.24 5.32
CA THR A 48 1.08 13.50 4.95
C THR A 48 0.85 13.85 3.48
N TYR A 49 0.76 12.85 2.60
CA TYR A 49 0.38 13.07 1.19
C TYR A 49 -1.08 13.49 1.05
N LEU A 50 -1.99 12.82 1.76
CA LEU A 50 -3.42 13.17 1.74
C LEU A 50 -3.64 14.59 2.26
N ASP A 51 -3.04 14.94 3.39
CA ASP A 51 -3.12 16.26 4.01
C ASP A 51 -2.60 17.34 3.05
N ALA A 52 -1.51 17.06 2.32
CA ALA A 52 -0.98 17.98 1.32
C ALA A 52 -1.95 18.22 0.15
N ALA A 53 -2.57 17.16 -0.40
CA ALA A 53 -3.57 17.29 -1.47
C ALA A 53 -4.81 18.08 -1.01
N ILE A 54 -5.32 17.78 0.19
CA ILE A 54 -6.47 18.48 0.75
C ILE A 54 -6.13 19.95 1.02
N SER A 55 -4.93 20.24 1.54
CA SER A 55 -4.47 21.62 1.74
C SER A 55 -4.36 22.42 0.44
N SER A 56 -4.21 21.75 -0.70
CA SER A 56 -4.23 22.38 -2.03
C SER A 56 -5.64 22.56 -2.62
N GLY A 57 -6.68 22.21 -1.86
CA GLY A 57 -8.08 22.37 -2.23
C GLY A 57 -8.71 21.19 -2.98
N LEU A 58 -8.04 20.03 -3.01
CA LEU A 58 -8.61 18.80 -3.61
C LEU A 58 -9.54 18.10 -2.61
N ASP A 59 -10.68 17.64 -3.09
CA ASP A 59 -11.55 16.75 -2.32
C ASP A 59 -10.95 15.34 -2.26
N ILE A 60 -11.08 14.66 -1.12
CA ILE A 60 -10.46 13.34 -0.90
C ILE A 60 -10.95 12.31 -1.94
N ASP A 61 -12.21 12.39 -2.35
CA ASP A 61 -12.80 11.43 -3.28
C ASP A 61 -12.44 11.73 -4.75
N GLU A 62 -11.86 12.89 -5.06
CA GLU A 62 -11.32 13.18 -6.40
C GLU A 62 -10.08 12.36 -6.72
N PHE A 63 -9.27 12.03 -5.71
CA PHE A 63 -7.96 11.42 -5.93
C PHE A 63 -7.69 10.10 -5.19
N ALA A 64 -8.29 9.86 -4.02
CA ALA A 64 -8.12 8.60 -3.31
C ALA A 64 -8.49 7.34 -4.14
N PRO A 65 -9.50 7.37 -5.03
CA PRO A 65 -9.79 6.25 -5.95
C PRO A 65 -8.69 5.94 -6.95
N ARG A 66 -7.62 6.74 -7.04
CA ARG A 66 -6.47 6.53 -7.93
C ARG A 66 -5.19 6.15 -7.21
N ILE A 67 -5.21 6.12 -5.87
CA ILE A 67 -4.06 5.70 -5.07
C ILE A 67 -3.95 4.17 -5.09
N SER A 68 -2.77 3.65 -5.41
CA SER A 68 -2.43 2.24 -5.22
C SER A 68 -1.32 2.09 -4.19
N PHE A 69 -1.09 0.86 -3.75
CA PHE A 69 -0.10 0.53 -2.73
C PHE A 69 0.88 -0.50 -3.27
N ILE A 70 2.16 -0.32 -2.97
CA ILE A 70 3.18 -1.33 -3.24
C ILE A 70 3.48 -2.03 -1.93
N VAL A 71 3.20 -3.33 -1.86
CA VAL A 71 3.38 -4.12 -0.65
C VAL A 71 4.36 -5.27 -0.92
N SER A 72 5.13 -5.60 0.10
CA SER A 72 5.98 -6.79 0.15
C SER A 72 5.46 -7.76 1.21
N SER A 73 5.70 -9.04 0.97
CA SER A 73 5.51 -10.14 1.91
C SER A 73 6.86 -10.68 2.36
N SER A 74 6.92 -11.14 3.61
CA SER A 74 8.06 -11.84 4.19
C SER A 74 7.89 -13.35 4.03
N VAL A 75 8.94 -14.10 4.33
CA VAL A 75 8.86 -15.55 4.59
C VAL A 75 7.99 -15.87 5.81
N ASP A 76 7.73 -14.89 6.69
CA ASP A 76 6.77 -14.99 7.78
C ASP A 76 5.34 -15.01 7.22
N PHE A 77 4.88 -16.21 6.85
CA PHE A 77 3.71 -16.44 6.01
C PHE A 77 2.40 -15.87 6.59
N PHE A 78 2.01 -16.31 7.79
CA PHE A 78 0.77 -15.86 8.43
C PHE A 78 0.80 -14.38 8.81
N GLU A 79 1.97 -13.90 9.25
CA GLU A 79 2.15 -12.50 9.60
C GLU A 79 1.98 -11.60 8.37
N SER A 80 2.52 -12.01 7.21
CA SER A 80 2.35 -11.28 5.95
C SER A 80 0.88 -11.19 5.53
N ILE A 81 0.14 -12.30 5.64
CA ILE A 81 -1.31 -12.33 5.37
C ILE A 81 -2.07 -11.39 6.32
N ALA A 82 -1.78 -11.47 7.62
CA ALA A 82 -2.43 -10.64 8.64
C ALA A 82 -2.13 -9.15 8.42
N LYS A 83 -0.89 -8.78 8.10
CA LYS A 83 -0.48 -7.40 7.78
C LYS A 83 -1.26 -6.84 6.62
N ILE A 84 -1.36 -7.58 5.51
CA ILE A 84 -2.12 -7.13 4.32
C ILE A 84 -3.57 -6.87 4.70
N ARG A 85 -4.23 -7.82 5.39
CA ARG A 85 -5.62 -7.66 5.84
C ARG A 85 -5.82 -6.47 6.78
N ALA A 86 -4.92 -6.30 7.74
CA ALA A 86 -4.94 -5.17 8.68
C ALA A 86 -4.82 -3.83 7.94
N ARG A 87 -3.89 -3.73 6.98
CA ARG A 87 -3.69 -2.51 6.17
C ARG A 87 -4.94 -2.09 5.43
N ARG A 88 -5.66 -3.03 4.80
CA ARG A 88 -6.93 -2.72 4.10
C ARG A 88 -7.97 -2.12 5.04
N ARG A 89 -8.17 -2.75 6.20
CA ARG A 89 -9.13 -2.30 7.20
C ARG A 89 -8.75 -0.93 7.77
N LEU A 90 -7.47 -0.73 8.05
CA LEU A 90 -6.96 0.55 8.55
C LEU A 90 -7.11 1.66 7.52
N TRP A 91 -6.76 1.41 6.25
CA TRP A 91 -6.92 2.37 5.17
C TRP A 91 -8.37 2.83 5.02
N ALA A 92 -9.31 1.88 4.92
CA ALA A 92 -10.73 2.19 4.84
C ALA A 92 -11.22 2.99 6.06
N ARG A 93 -10.78 2.64 7.27
CA ARG A 93 -11.12 3.37 8.50
C ARG A 93 -10.55 4.79 8.50
N ILE A 94 -9.29 4.97 8.12
CA ILE A 94 -8.62 6.28 8.06
C ILE A 94 -9.39 7.19 7.11
N LEU A 95 -9.68 6.74 5.88
CA LEU A 95 -10.39 7.56 4.91
C LEU A 95 -11.81 7.91 5.34
N ARG A 96 -12.56 6.97 5.93
CA ARG A 96 -13.92 7.25 6.42
C ARG A 96 -13.94 8.19 7.62
N VAL A 97 -13.13 7.89 8.64
CA VAL A 97 -13.25 8.52 9.95
C VAL A 97 -12.45 9.81 10.03
N ARG A 98 -11.23 9.84 9.49
CA ARG A 98 -10.35 11.02 9.57
C ARG A 98 -10.60 11.99 8.42
N TYR A 99 -10.84 11.47 7.21
CA TYR A 99 -10.93 12.29 5.99
C TYR A 99 -12.36 12.45 5.47
N GLY A 100 -13.36 11.77 6.05
CA GLY A 100 -14.76 11.91 5.65
C GLY A 100 -15.07 11.43 4.23
N ALA A 101 -14.22 10.58 3.64
CA ALA A 101 -14.41 10.05 2.29
C ALA A 101 -15.72 9.25 2.20
N ASN A 102 -16.59 9.60 1.25
CA ASN A 102 -17.92 8.99 1.09
C ASN A 102 -17.98 8.00 -0.08
N ASN A 103 -17.03 8.08 -1.02
CA ASN A 103 -16.96 7.16 -2.14
C ASN A 103 -16.35 5.80 -1.72
N PRO A 104 -17.07 4.67 -1.87
CA PRO A 104 -16.55 3.35 -1.55
C PRO A 104 -15.27 2.97 -2.31
N ASN A 105 -15.05 3.56 -3.50
CA ASN A 105 -13.84 3.34 -4.29
C ASN A 105 -12.59 3.98 -3.69
N SER A 106 -12.75 5.04 -2.88
CA SER A 106 -11.65 5.67 -2.15
C SER A 106 -11.11 4.72 -1.08
N TRP A 107 -12.00 3.95 -0.45
CA TRP A 107 -11.65 3.01 0.62
C TRP A 107 -10.96 1.74 0.13
N ARG A 108 -10.93 1.50 -1.18
CA ARG A 108 -10.30 0.31 -1.76
C ARG A 108 -8.78 0.41 -1.63
N PHE A 109 -8.20 -0.62 -1.03
CA PHE A 109 -6.77 -0.77 -0.89
C PHE A 109 -6.23 -1.61 -2.05
N ARG A 110 -5.97 -0.96 -3.19
CA ARG A 110 -5.46 -1.62 -4.42
C ARG A 110 -3.97 -1.88 -4.29
N VAL A 111 -3.55 -3.13 -4.38
CA VAL A 111 -2.15 -3.48 -4.15
C VAL A 111 -1.47 -4.00 -5.40
N TYR A 112 -0.20 -3.64 -5.54
CA TYR A 112 0.75 -4.23 -6.45
C TYR A 112 1.85 -4.92 -5.64
N TYR A 113 2.17 -6.15 -6.00
CA TYR A 113 3.23 -6.94 -5.37
C TYR A 113 4.36 -7.18 -6.36
N PRO A 114 5.50 -6.48 -6.22
CA PRO A 114 6.68 -6.70 -7.07
C PRO A 114 7.49 -7.95 -6.68
N GLY A 115 7.05 -8.72 -5.68
CA GLY A 115 7.87 -9.71 -5.00
C GLY A 115 8.80 -9.09 -3.95
N SER A 116 9.44 -9.92 -3.14
CA SER A 116 10.35 -9.48 -2.09
C SER A 116 11.72 -10.10 -2.27
N ALA A 117 12.75 -9.28 -2.31
CA ALA A 117 14.14 -9.74 -2.21
C ALA A 117 14.53 -10.05 -0.75
N ASP A 118 13.62 -9.80 0.20
CA ASP A 118 13.86 -10.04 1.61
C ASP A 118 14.07 -11.54 1.84
N ARG A 119 15.26 -11.87 2.34
CA ARG A 119 15.75 -13.24 2.59
C ARG A 119 15.92 -14.14 1.36
N LEU A 120 16.14 -13.56 0.18
CA LEU A 120 16.67 -14.32 -0.96
C LEU A 120 18.20 -14.45 -0.79
N GLY A 121 18.70 -15.68 -0.84
CA GLY A 121 20.11 -16.00 -0.62
C GLY A 121 20.89 -16.07 -1.93
N ALA A 122 22.12 -15.57 -1.92
CA ALA A 122 23.10 -15.81 -2.99
C ALA A 122 23.70 -17.22 -2.91
N ILE A 123 23.78 -17.77 -1.70
CA ILE A 123 24.18 -19.16 -1.43
C ILE A 123 22.94 -20.04 -1.55
N GLU A 124 23.06 -21.16 -2.26
CA GLU A 124 21.95 -22.06 -2.60
C GLU A 124 20.74 -21.33 -3.23
N PRO A 125 20.95 -20.66 -4.39
CA PRO A 125 19.94 -19.77 -4.98
C PRO A 125 18.64 -20.49 -5.38
N LEU A 126 18.67 -21.81 -5.58
CA LEU A 126 17.46 -22.59 -5.86
C LEU A 126 16.47 -22.57 -4.68
N ASN A 127 16.94 -22.42 -3.44
CA ASN A 127 16.08 -22.26 -2.27
C ASN A 127 15.25 -20.96 -2.35
N SER A 128 15.76 -19.94 -3.05
CA SER A 128 15.06 -18.67 -3.27
C SER A 128 13.80 -18.84 -4.12
N ILE A 129 13.72 -19.86 -4.98
CA ILE A 129 12.51 -20.16 -5.77
C ILE A 129 11.34 -20.50 -4.84
N ILE A 130 11.57 -21.38 -3.87
CA ILE A 130 10.55 -21.79 -2.89
C ILE A 130 10.18 -20.61 -2.01
N ARG A 131 11.17 -19.83 -1.52
CA ARG A 131 10.92 -18.63 -0.69
C ARG A 131 10.04 -17.62 -1.42
N ALA A 132 10.35 -17.33 -2.69
CA ALA A 132 9.55 -16.43 -3.52
C ALA A 132 8.12 -16.97 -3.75
N ALA A 133 7.96 -18.27 -3.98
CA ALA A 133 6.65 -18.90 -4.12
C ALA A 133 5.80 -18.74 -2.84
N PHE A 134 6.38 -18.95 -1.65
CA PHE A 134 5.68 -18.74 -0.38
C PHE A 134 5.29 -17.27 -0.14
N GLN A 135 6.19 -16.33 -0.47
CA GLN A 135 5.91 -14.90 -0.40
C GLN A 135 4.77 -14.48 -1.33
N MET A 136 4.74 -14.98 -2.56
CA MET A 136 3.65 -14.73 -3.51
C MET A 136 2.34 -15.34 -3.02
N LEU A 137 2.36 -16.58 -2.53
CA LEU A 137 1.17 -17.25 -1.98
C LEU A 137 0.59 -16.47 -0.80
N ALA A 138 1.43 -15.99 0.13
CA ALA A 138 0.99 -15.15 1.24
C ALA A 138 0.31 -13.86 0.75
N SER A 139 0.83 -13.26 -0.32
CA SER A 139 0.28 -12.03 -0.90
C SER A 139 -1.13 -12.26 -1.45
N VAL A 140 -1.31 -13.33 -2.25
CA VAL A 140 -2.61 -13.72 -2.81
C VAL A 140 -3.63 -14.03 -1.71
N LEU A 141 -3.24 -14.76 -0.68
CA LEU A 141 -4.12 -15.10 0.45
C LEU A 141 -4.45 -13.90 1.36
N GLY A 142 -3.53 -12.93 1.42
CA GLY A 142 -3.74 -11.64 2.09
C GLY A 142 -4.74 -10.76 1.33
N GLU A 143 -4.69 -10.76 0.00
CA GLU A 143 -5.58 -10.00 -0.87
C GLU A 143 -6.96 -10.60 -1.09
N ARG A 144 -7.13 -11.92 -0.95
CA ARG A 144 -8.44 -12.52 -1.16
C ARG A 144 -9.46 -11.88 -0.19
N GLU A 145 -10.58 -11.43 -0.72
CA GLU A 145 -11.75 -11.10 0.09
C GLU A 145 -12.30 -12.42 0.64
N CYS A 146 -12.39 -12.54 1.96
CA CYS A 146 -13.24 -13.56 2.54
C CYS A 146 -14.67 -13.07 2.29
N HIS A 147 -15.39 -13.75 1.39
CA HIS A 147 -16.84 -13.59 1.23
C HIS A 147 -17.56 -13.82 2.55
#